data_AF-A0A8J6H0Z4-F1
#
_entry.id   AF-A0A8J6H0Z4-F1
#
_cell.length_a   1.000
_cell.length_b   1.000
_cell.length_c   1.000
_cell.angle_alpha   90.00
_cell.angle_beta   90.00
_cell.angle_gamma   90.00
#
_symmetry.space_group_name_H-M   'P 1'
#
loop_
_entity.id
_entity.type
_entity.pdbx_description
1 polymer ?
#
loop_
_entity_poly.entity_id
_entity_poly.type
_entity_poly.pdbx_seq_one_letter_code
_entity_poly.pdbx_strand_id
1 'polypeptide(L)'
;MAVRLAGILLLLGLTARGPLHLFRLAGKCFSLVESTYKYEFCPFHNVTQHEQTFRWNAYSGILGIWHEWEIANNTFKGMWMTDGDSCHSRSRQSKVELTCGKTNRLAHVFEPSTCVYALTFETPLVCHPHSLLVYPTLSEALQQRWDQVEQDLADELITLQGYEKLLRVLFEDAGYLKVPGETHPTQQAGGSKGLGLETLDNCRKAHSELSQEVRRLTSLLDQHGISHTQPTEIAHSKHLGQQVPTGATSEQLRGDPGLRGNTL
;
A
#
# COMPACT_ATOMS: atom_id res chain seq x y z
N MET A 1 -23.81 13.86 -6.56
CA MET A 1 -23.03 14.05 -5.33
C MET A 1 -22.34 12.73 -4.95
N ALA A 2 -21.50 12.19 -5.84
CA ALA A 2 -20.89 10.86 -5.67
C ALA A 2 -19.68 10.63 -6.61
N VAL A 3 -18.69 11.52 -6.64
CA VAL A 3 -17.42 11.28 -7.37
C VAL A 3 -16.23 12.01 -6.69
N ARG A 4 -16.14 12.01 -5.35
CA ARG A 4 -15.05 12.72 -4.63
C ARG A 4 -14.41 11.94 -3.48
N LEU A 5 -14.34 10.61 -3.59
CA LEU A 5 -13.62 9.78 -2.61
C LEU A 5 -12.50 8.90 -3.19
N ALA A 6 -12.33 8.85 -4.52
CA ALA A 6 -11.26 8.06 -5.14
C ALA A 6 -9.89 8.78 -5.17
N GLY A 7 -9.82 10.07 -4.82
CA GLY A 7 -8.64 10.91 -5.07
C GLY A 7 -7.70 11.22 -3.90
N ILE A 8 -7.97 10.72 -2.68
CA ILE A 8 -7.20 11.10 -1.48
C ILE A 8 -6.22 10.01 -0.99
N LEU A 9 -6.21 8.82 -1.62
CA LEU A 9 -5.35 7.71 -1.20
C LEU A 9 -4.11 7.50 -2.09
N LEU A 10 -3.46 8.58 -2.53
CA LEU A 10 -2.29 8.52 -3.43
C LEU A 10 -1.04 9.24 -2.91
N LEU A 11 -0.91 9.45 -1.59
CA LEU A 11 0.21 10.20 -1.00
C LEU A 11 1.10 9.45 -0.01
N LEU A 12 1.12 8.11 -0.02
CA LEU A 12 2.22 7.33 0.59
C LEU A 12 2.58 6.18 -0.36
N GLY A 13 3.81 6.21 -0.87
CA GLY A 13 4.29 5.38 -1.98
C GLY A 13 4.44 3.89 -1.68
N LEU A 14 3.31 3.18 -1.59
CA LEU A 14 3.16 1.74 -1.82
C LEU A 14 1.67 1.49 -2.14
N THR A 15 1.26 1.67 -3.40
CA THR A 15 -0.11 1.32 -3.83
C THR A 15 -0.17 -0.18 -4.10
N ALA A 16 -0.21 -0.97 -3.02
CA ALA A 16 -0.55 -2.38 -3.13
C ALA A 16 -1.89 -2.50 -3.91
N ARG A 17 -1.92 -3.32 -4.97
CA ARG A 17 -3.09 -3.57 -5.81
C ARG A 17 -3.69 -4.92 -5.45
N GLY A 18 -5.00 -5.09 -5.56
CA GLY A 18 -5.66 -6.35 -5.19
C GLY A 18 -7.10 -6.14 -4.72
N PRO A 19 -7.67 -7.12 -4.00
CA PRO A 19 -9.06 -7.05 -3.54
C PRO A 19 -9.31 -5.87 -2.61
N LEU A 20 -10.14 -4.91 -3.04
CA LEU A 20 -10.35 -3.63 -2.35
C LEU A 20 -10.76 -3.78 -0.89
N HIS A 21 -11.56 -4.80 -0.60
CA HIS A 21 -12.11 -5.05 0.73
C HIS A 21 -11.04 -5.44 1.76
N LEU A 22 -9.87 -5.96 1.33
CA LEU A 22 -8.73 -6.32 2.19
C LEU A 22 -7.91 -5.11 2.64
N PHE A 23 -7.91 -4.00 1.89
CA PHE A 23 -7.18 -2.78 2.28
C PHE A 23 -7.68 -2.15 3.59
N ARG A 24 -8.85 -2.57 4.09
CA ARG A 24 -9.32 -2.22 5.45
C ARG A 24 -8.44 -2.77 6.58
N LEU A 25 -7.55 -3.69 6.26
CA LEU A 25 -6.54 -4.24 7.16
C LEU A 25 -5.22 -3.47 7.11
N ALA A 26 -5.00 -2.62 6.10
CA ALA A 26 -3.80 -1.81 5.99
C ALA A 26 -3.66 -0.89 7.22
N GLY A 27 -2.44 -0.77 7.73
CA GLY A 27 -2.14 -0.01 8.95
C GLY A 27 -2.56 -0.67 10.26
N LYS A 28 -3.11 -1.89 10.24
CA LYS A 28 -3.36 -2.72 11.42
C LYS A 28 -2.35 -3.84 11.49
N CYS A 29 -1.95 -4.22 12.70
CA CYS A 29 -0.99 -5.29 12.93
C CYS A 29 -1.60 -6.33 13.89
N PHE A 30 -1.33 -7.61 13.60
CA PHE A 30 -1.89 -8.75 14.31
C PHE A 30 -0.76 -9.61 14.82
N SER A 31 -0.73 -9.83 16.14
CA SER A 31 0.35 -10.56 16.79
C SER A 31 -0.08 -11.93 17.27
N LEU A 32 0.84 -12.90 17.18
CA LEU A 32 0.74 -14.21 17.80
C LEU A 32 2.02 -14.46 18.61
N VAL A 33 1.86 -14.87 19.87
CA VAL A 33 2.99 -15.32 20.68
C VAL A 33 3.00 -16.84 20.65
N GLU A 34 4.10 -17.40 20.18
CA GLU A 34 4.31 -18.84 20.11
C GLU A 34 5.69 -19.17 20.69
N SER A 35 5.70 -20.02 21.72
CA SER A 35 6.89 -20.31 22.53
C SER A 35 7.53 -19.03 23.08
N THR A 36 8.75 -18.69 22.67
CA THR A 36 9.50 -17.51 23.13
C THR A 36 9.47 -16.35 22.14
N TYR A 37 8.72 -16.45 21.05
CA TYR A 37 8.69 -15.45 19.99
C TYR A 37 7.30 -14.82 19.85
N LYS A 38 7.26 -13.50 19.70
CA LYS A 38 6.10 -12.74 19.24
C LYS A 38 6.26 -12.48 17.75
N TYR A 39 5.37 -13.03 16.96
CA TYR A 39 5.24 -12.71 15.55
C TYR A 39 4.22 -11.59 15.38
N GLU A 40 4.47 -10.68 14.45
CA GLU A 40 3.54 -9.61 14.13
C GLU A 40 3.41 -9.49 12.61
N PHE A 41 2.17 -9.52 12.13
CA PHE A 41 1.85 -9.37 10.72
C PHE A 41 1.05 -8.10 10.50
N CYS A 42 1.58 -7.21 9.67
CA CYS A 42 0.92 -6.00 9.21
C CYS A 42 0.63 -6.13 7.70
N PRO A 43 -0.62 -6.41 7.29
CA PRO A 43 -0.98 -6.59 5.87
C PRO A 43 -0.52 -5.41 5.00
N PHE A 44 0.05 -5.73 3.83
CA PHE A 44 0.62 -4.76 2.88
C PHE A 44 1.83 -3.98 3.38
N HIS A 45 2.43 -4.39 4.51
CA HIS A 45 3.62 -3.77 5.06
C HIS A 45 4.72 -4.82 5.27
N ASN A 46 4.76 -5.50 6.41
CA ASN A 46 5.79 -6.49 6.73
C ASN A 46 5.29 -7.54 7.73
N VAL A 47 6.12 -8.57 7.92
CA VAL A 47 6.05 -9.55 9.00
C VAL A 47 7.30 -9.39 9.85
N THR A 48 7.15 -9.34 11.16
CA THR A 48 8.28 -9.26 12.10
C THR A 48 8.25 -10.38 13.14
N GLN A 49 9.41 -10.66 13.70
CA GLN A 49 9.61 -11.59 14.81
C GLN A 49 10.38 -10.89 15.92
N HIS A 50 9.89 -11.00 17.15
CA HIS A 50 10.51 -10.45 18.34
C HIS A 50 10.63 -11.54 19.42
N GLU A 51 11.84 -11.92 19.77
CA GLU A 51 12.13 -12.77 20.91
C GLU A 51 11.69 -12.07 22.20
N GLN A 52 10.92 -12.76 23.04
CA GLN A 52 10.33 -12.23 24.27
C GLN A 52 11.20 -12.47 25.51
N THR A 53 12.42 -12.98 25.35
CA THR A 53 13.32 -13.24 26.48
C THR A 53 13.93 -11.93 26.98
N PHE A 54 14.21 -11.83 28.28
CA PHE A 54 14.85 -10.65 28.89
C PHE A 54 16.36 -10.54 28.60
N ARG A 55 16.81 -11.07 27.46
CA ARG A 55 18.21 -11.02 27.06
C ARG A 55 18.50 -9.66 26.43
N TRP A 56 19.66 -9.09 26.74
CA TRP A 56 20.10 -7.82 26.14
C TRP A 56 20.28 -7.90 24.62
N ASN A 57 20.46 -9.12 24.09
CA ASN A 57 20.63 -9.44 22.67
C ASN A 57 19.50 -10.31 22.12
N ALA A 58 18.27 -10.16 22.64
CA ALA A 58 17.09 -10.84 22.11
C ALA A 58 16.91 -10.53 20.61
N TYR A 59 16.65 -11.55 19.79
CA TYR A 59 16.48 -11.36 18.36
C TYR A 59 15.21 -10.54 18.06
N SER A 60 15.34 -9.56 17.17
CA SER A 60 14.23 -8.78 16.65
C SER A 60 14.50 -8.49 15.18
N GLY A 61 13.60 -8.89 14.30
CA GLY A 61 13.87 -8.80 12.86
C GLY A 61 12.68 -8.93 11.96
N ILE A 62 12.90 -8.63 10.68
CA ILE A 62 11.89 -8.66 9.62
C ILE A 62 11.94 -10.03 8.94
N LEU A 63 10.80 -10.73 8.91
CA LEU A 63 10.65 -12.02 8.23
C LEU A 63 10.20 -11.89 6.77
N GLY A 64 9.80 -10.68 6.35
CA GLY A 64 9.48 -10.33 4.98
C GLY A 64 8.72 -9.01 4.90
N ILE A 65 8.78 -8.37 3.74
CA ILE A 65 8.12 -7.14 3.33
C ILE A 65 7.14 -7.50 2.22
N TRP A 66 5.96 -6.89 2.20
CA TRP A 66 4.95 -7.13 1.17
C TRP A 66 5.54 -7.04 -0.25
N HIS A 67 5.40 -8.11 -1.03
CA HIS A 67 5.98 -8.23 -2.35
C HIS A 67 4.90 -8.37 -3.42
N GLU A 68 4.18 -9.49 -3.40
CA GLU A 68 3.18 -9.85 -4.42
C GLU A 68 2.10 -10.79 -3.86
N TRP A 69 1.06 -11.00 -4.64
CA TRP A 69 0.05 -12.01 -4.33
C TRP A 69 0.51 -13.40 -4.75
N GLU A 70 0.08 -14.40 -3.99
CA GLU A 70 -0.01 -15.75 -4.53
C GLU A 70 -1.38 -15.93 -5.17
N ILE A 71 -1.39 -16.26 -6.48
CA ILE A 71 -2.60 -16.53 -7.24
C ILE A 71 -2.56 -17.99 -7.71
N ALA A 72 -3.61 -18.74 -7.40
CA ALA A 72 -3.81 -20.09 -7.90
C ALA A 72 -5.27 -20.30 -8.31
N ASN A 73 -5.48 -20.95 -9.46
CA ASN A 73 -6.80 -21.17 -10.04
C ASN A 73 -7.63 -19.88 -10.13
N ASN A 74 -7.03 -18.79 -10.61
CA ASN A 74 -7.69 -17.49 -10.79
C ASN A 74 -8.25 -16.89 -9.49
N THR A 75 -7.72 -17.32 -8.34
CA THR A 75 -8.06 -16.82 -7.01
C THR A 75 -6.82 -16.39 -6.24
N PHE A 76 -6.92 -15.28 -5.50
CA PHE A 76 -5.92 -14.91 -4.51
C PHE A 76 -5.90 -15.96 -3.39
N LYS A 77 -4.73 -16.51 -3.06
CA LYS A 77 -4.55 -17.50 -1.99
C LYS A 77 -3.80 -16.94 -0.80
N GLY A 78 -2.83 -16.08 -1.06
CA GLY A 78 -1.95 -15.59 -0.02
C GLY A 78 -1.11 -14.41 -0.46
N MET A 79 -0.24 -13.99 0.44
CA MET A 79 0.63 -12.85 0.31
C MET A 79 2.07 -13.33 0.44
N TRP A 80 2.89 -13.06 -0.58
CA TRP A 80 4.33 -13.26 -0.49
C TRP A 80 4.98 -12.04 0.15
N MET A 81 5.75 -12.30 1.19
CA MET A 81 6.52 -11.32 1.93
C MET A 81 8.01 -11.66 1.77
N THR A 82 8.76 -10.90 0.97
CA THR A 82 10.16 -11.18 0.63
C THR A 82 11.09 -10.14 1.25
N ASP A 83 12.40 -10.22 1.00
CA ASP A 83 13.35 -9.16 1.38
C ASP A 83 13.34 -8.83 2.88
N GLY A 84 13.14 -9.85 3.72
CA GLY A 84 13.37 -9.74 5.16
C GLY A 84 14.86 -9.69 5.49
N ASP A 85 15.17 -9.76 6.79
CA ASP A 85 16.54 -9.71 7.27
C ASP A 85 17.41 -10.81 6.67
N SER A 86 18.69 -10.50 6.46
CA SER A 86 19.66 -11.46 5.96
C SER A 86 19.72 -12.72 6.81
N CYS A 87 19.74 -13.86 6.13
CA CYS A 87 19.87 -15.18 6.70
C CYS A 87 20.76 -16.06 5.82
N HIS A 88 22.02 -16.22 6.24
CA HIS A 88 23.03 -16.96 5.48
C HIS A 88 23.18 -16.38 4.06
N SER A 89 22.82 -17.15 3.02
CA SER A 89 22.93 -16.76 1.62
C SER A 89 21.65 -16.17 1.03
N ARG A 90 20.58 -16.02 1.81
CA ARG A 90 19.27 -15.53 1.35
C ARG A 90 18.66 -14.54 2.35
N SER A 91 17.71 -13.74 1.90
CA SER A 91 16.86 -12.95 2.79
C SER A 91 15.76 -13.84 3.37
N ARG A 92 15.32 -13.56 4.60
CA ARG A 92 14.12 -14.20 5.16
C ARG A 92 12.92 -13.88 4.27
N GLN A 93 12.04 -14.87 4.11
CA GLN A 93 10.79 -14.71 3.38
C GLN A 93 9.66 -15.43 4.10
N SER A 94 8.46 -14.89 3.96
CA SER A 94 7.25 -15.41 4.58
C SER A 94 6.13 -15.52 3.55
N LYS A 95 5.38 -16.62 3.64
CA LYS A 95 4.13 -16.80 2.92
C LYS A 95 2.97 -16.66 3.89
N VAL A 96 2.04 -15.75 3.65
CA VAL A 96 0.84 -15.57 4.47
C VAL A 96 -0.37 -16.10 3.71
N GLU A 97 -0.93 -17.21 4.15
CA GLU A 97 -2.17 -17.77 3.63
C GLU A 97 -3.38 -17.07 4.25
N LEU A 98 -4.36 -16.70 3.42
CA LEU A 98 -5.60 -16.06 3.87
C LEU A 98 -6.69 -17.12 4.05
N THR A 99 -7.27 -17.19 5.26
CA THR A 99 -8.30 -18.17 5.60
C THR A 99 -9.53 -17.50 6.20
N CYS A 100 -10.70 -18.09 5.97
CA CYS A 100 -11.95 -17.61 6.56
C CYS A 100 -11.91 -17.83 8.08
N GLY A 101 -12.16 -16.76 8.84
CA GLY A 101 -12.23 -16.81 10.30
C GLY A 101 -13.24 -15.83 10.86
N LYS A 102 -13.63 -16.01 12.12
CA LYS A 102 -14.62 -15.12 12.79
C LYS A 102 -14.05 -13.75 13.13
N THR A 103 -12.73 -13.64 13.27
CA THR A 103 -12.02 -12.45 13.73
C THR A 103 -10.76 -12.27 12.89
N ASN A 104 -10.30 -11.03 12.73
CA ASN A 104 -8.99 -10.77 12.14
C ASN A 104 -7.88 -11.17 13.12
N ARG A 105 -7.15 -12.25 12.86
CA ARG A 105 -6.04 -12.69 13.72
C ARG A 105 -4.99 -13.49 12.96
N LEU A 106 -3.75 -13.42 13.44
CA LEU A 106 -2.72 -14.37 13.06
C LEU A 106 -2.95 -15.68 13.82
N ALA A 107 -3.28 -16.75 13.10
CA ALA A 107 -3.73 -18.01 13.69
C ALA A 107 -2.58 -18.99 13.93
N HIS A 108 -1.67 -19.11 12.96
CA HIS A 108 -0.54 -20.03 13.01
C HIS A 108 0.71 -19.43 12.38
N VAL A 109 1.88 -19.78 12.90
CA VAL A 109 3.19 -19.46 12.32
C VAL A 109 4.09 -20.67 12.45
N PHE A 110 4.80 -21.05 11.38
CA PHE A 110 5.83 -22.08 11.46
C PHE A 110 6.92 -21.87 10.42
N GLU A 111 8.08 -22.48 10.63
CA GLU A 111 9.26 -22.39 9.76
C GLU A 111 9.44 -23.73 9.01
N PRO A 112 8.80 -23.94 7.85
CA PRO A 112 8.93 -25.18 7.08
C PRO A 112 10.36 -25.47 6.62
N SER A 113 11.17 -24.43 6.41
CA SER A 113 12.59 -24.56 6.08
C SER A 113 13.33 -23.33 6.58
N THR A 114 14.63 -23.45 6.85
CA THR A 114 15.42 -22.35 7.41
C THR A 114 15.22 -21.05 6.65
N CYS A 115 14.76 -20.03 7.36
CA CYS A 115 14.50 -18.66 6.89
C CYS A 115 13.34 -18.53 5.87
N VAL A 116 12.48 -19.54 5.81
CA VAL A 116 11.21 -19.51 5.10
C VAL A 116 10.10 -19.78 6.10
N TYR A 117 9.18 -18.83 6.23
CA TYR A 117 8.09 -18.90 7.20
C TYR A 117 6.76 -19.06 6.48
N ALA A 118 5.86 -19.81 7.10
CA ALA A 118 4.48 -19.97 6.67
C ALA A 118 3.57 -19.47 7.79
N LEU A 119 2.68 -18.54 7.44
CA LEU A 119 1.74 -17.91 8.35
C LEU A 119 0.31 -18.16 7.85
N THR A 120 -0.62 -18.39 8.76
CA THR A 120 -2.04 -18.46 8.44
C THR A 120 -2.74 -17.28 9.09
N PHE A 121 -3.32 -16.40 8.27
CA PHE A 121 -4.09 -15.26 8.72
C PHE A 121 -5.58 -15.52 8.53
N GLU A 122 -6.33 -15.45 9.63
CA GLU A 122 -7.77 -15.61 9.64
C GLU A 122 -8.46 -14.26 9.55
N THR A 123 -9.47 -14.15 8.68
CA THR A 123 -10.29 -12.95 8.57
C THR A 123 -11.70 -13.23 8.06
N PRO A 124 -12.74 -12.56 8.57
CA PRO A 124 -14.09 -12.67 8.03
C PRO A 124 -14.19 -12.10 6.60
N LEU A 125 -13.20 -11.32 6.18
CA LEU A 125 -13.18 -10.65 4.88
C LEU A 125 -13.09 -11.62 3.70
N VAL A 126 -12.55 -12.82 3.92
CA VAL A 126 -12.35 -13.83 2.87
C VAL A 126 -13.36 -14.99 2.94
N CYS A 127 -14.38 -14.90 3.80
CA CYS A 127 -15.34 -15.98 3.99
C CYS A 127 -16.37 -16.12 2.86
N HIS A 128 -16.61 -15.04 2.09
CA HIS A 128 -17.51 -15.12 0.95
C HIS A 128 -16.82 -15.88 -0.21
N PRO A 129 -17.48 -16.85 -0.89
CA PRO A 129 -16.86 -17.65 -1.95
C PRO A 129 -16.23 -16.81 -3.06
N HIS A 130 -16.80 -15.64 -3.35
CA HIS A 130 -16.33 -14.74 -4.41
C HIS A 130 -15.39 -13.63 -3.93
N SER A 131 -15.00 -13.63 -2.65
CA SER A 131 -14.16 -12.55 -2.09
C SER A 131 -12.76 -12.51 -2.72
N LEU A 132 -12.21 -13.66 -3.09
CA LEU A 132 -10.83 -13.79 -3.57
C LEU A 132 -10.72 -14.06 -5.07
N LEU A 133 -11.79 -13.87 -5.85
CA LEU A 133 -11.72 -13.99 -7.32
C LEU A 133 -10.86 -12.85 -7.90
N VAL A 134 -9.98 -13.19 -8.85
CA VAL A 134 -9.11 -12.19 -9.50
C VAL A 134 -9.87 -11.40 -10.56
N TYR A 135 -10.70 -12.05 -11.37
CA TYR A 135 -11.39 -11.39 -12.49
C TYR A 135 -12.16 -10.11 -12.08
N PRO A 136 -12.97 -10.09 -11.00
CA PRO A 136 -13.69 -8.90 -10.58
C PRO A 136 -12.81 -7.77 -10.03
N THR A 137 -11.53 -8.04 -9.69
CA THR A 137 -10.63 -7.01 -9.15
C THR A 137 -9.85 -6.28 -10.25
N LEU A 138 -9.87 -6.79 -11.47
CA LEU A 138 -9.21 -6.21 -12.63
C LEU A 138 -9.94 -4.96 -13.15
N SER A 139 -9.21 -4.11 -13.88
CA SER A 139 -9.82 -3.02 -14.65
C SER A 139 -10.59 -3.57 -15.84
N GLU A 140 -11.54 -2.80 -16.37
CA GLU A 140 -12.34 -3.19 -17.54
C GLU A 140 -11.47 -3.58 -18.74
N ALA A 141 -10.40 -2.83 -19.01
CA ALA A 141 -9.46 -3.15 -20.09
C ALA A 141 -8.73 -4.49 -19.87
N LEU A 142 -8.39 -4.83 -18.62
CA LEU A 142 -7.76 -6.11 -18.29
C LEU A 142 -8.77 -7.26 -18.28
N GLN A 143 -10.03 -7.01 -17.91
CA GLN A 143 -11.11 -7.99 -18.03
C GLN A 143 -11.35 -8.35 -19.50
N GLN A 144 -11.47 -7.36 -20.39
CA GLN A 144 -11.61 -7.60 -21.83
C GLN A 144 -10.43 -8.39 -22.41
N ARG A 145 -9.20 -8.09 -21.97
CA ARG A 145 -8.01 -8.88 -22.37
C ARG A 145 -8.09 -10.32 -21.86
N TRP A 146 -8.57 -10.52 -20.64
CA TRP A 146 -8.80 -11.87 -20.12
C TRP A 146 -9.86 -12.59 -20.96
N ASP A 147 -11.01 -11.96 -21.22
CA ASP A 147 -12.10 -12.56 -22.00
C ASP A 147 -11.62 -13.02 -23.38
N GLN A 148 -10.76 -12.23 -24.03
CA GLN A 148 -10.13 -12.63 -25.28
C GLN A 148 -9.23 -13.87 -25.13
N VAL A 149 -8.43 -13.94 -24.06
CA VAL A 149 -7.56 -15.10 -23.79
C VAL A 149 -8.37 -16.37 -23.53
N GLU A 150 -9.52 -16.26 -22.84
CA GLU A 150 -10.45 -17.38 -22.65
C GLU A 150 -11.08 -17.81 -23.98
N GLN A 151 -11.50 -16.85 -24.81
CA GLN A 151 -12.05 -17.12 -26.14
C GLN A 151 -11.02 -17.80 -27.04
N ASP A 152 -9.77 -17.32 -27.07
CA ASP A 152 -8.69 -17.90 -27.85
C ASP A 152 -8.38 -19.34 -27.42
N LEU A 153 -8.51 -19.64 -26.12
CA LEU A 153 -8.36 -21.00 -25.61
C LEU A 153 -9.53 -21.89 -26.04
N ALA A 154 -10.76 -21.39 -25.95
CA ALA A 154 -11.97 -22.10 -26.37
C ALA A 154 -12.01 -22.38 -27.88
N ASP A 155 -11.47 -21.47 -28.68
CA ASP A 155 -11.32 -21.60 -30.14
C ASP A 155 -10.08 -22.43 -30.54
N GLU A 156 -9.38 -23.02 -29.55
CA GLU A 156 -8.17 -23.85 -29.74
C GLU A 156 -7.01 -23.11 -30.45
N LEU A 157 -6.97 -21.79 -30.38
CA LEU A 157 -5.91 -20.95 -30.98
C LEU A 157 -4.65 -20.91 -30.12
N ILE A 158 -4.79 -21.18 -28.82
CA ILE A 158 -3.69 -21.25 -27.86
C ILE A 158 -3.72 -22.55 -27.06
N THR A 159 -2.56 -22.98 -26.57
CA THR A 159 -2.45 -24.12 -25.66
C THR A 159 -2.73 -23.70 -24.22
N LEU A 160 -2.99 -24.67 -23.33
CA LEU A 160 -3.08 -24.41 -21.88
C LEU A 160 -1.84 -23.71 -21.32
N GLN A 161 -0.65 -24.08 -21.78
CA GLN A 161 0.59 -23.39 -21.40
C GLN A 161 0.62 -21.94 -21.89
N GLY A 162 0.11 -21.69 -23.10
CA GLY A 162 -0.04 -20.35 -23.65
C GLY A 162 -1.01 -19.50 -22.82
N TYR A 163 -2.15 -20.07 -22.44
CA TYR A 163 -3.13 -19.45 -21.56
C TYR A 163 -2.52 -19.06 -20.21
N GLU A 164 -1.83 -19.98 -19.53
CA GLU A 164 -1.18 -19.71 -18.24
C GLU A 164 -0.15 -18.58 -18.34
N LYS A 165 0.64 -18.56 -19.43
CA LYS A 165 1.64 -17.51 -19.67
C LYS A 165 0.99 -16.15 -19.92
N LEU A 166 -0.10 -16.10 -20.69
CA LEU A 166 -0.83 -14.86 -20.99
C LEU A 166 -1.51 -14.30 -19.72
N LEU A 167 -2.12 -15.16 -18.91
CA LEU A 167 -2.69 -14.74 -17.63
C LEU A 167 -1.63 -14.23 -16.66
N ARG A 168 -0.46 -14.87 -16.62
CA ARG A 168 0.65 -14.37 -15.81
C ARG A 168 1.05 -12.94 -16.18
N VAL A 169 1.24 -12.67 -17.48
CA VAL A 169 1.54 -11.31 -17.97
C VAL A 169 0.41 -10.34 -17.61
N LEU A 170 -0.85 -10.77 -17.71
CA LEU A 170 -2.01 -9.97 -17.30
C LEU A 170 -1.97 -9.61 -15.81
N PHE A 171 -1.57 -10.55 -14.94
CA PHE A 171 -1.44 -10.29 -13.49
C PHE A 171 -0.23 -9.43 -13.14
N GLU A 172 0.85 -9.52 -13.92
CA GLU A 172 1.99 -8.60 -13.84
C GLU A 172 1.56 -7.17 -14.24
N ASP A 173 0.84 -7.01 -15.35
CA ASP A 173 0.27 -5.72 -15.80
C ASP A 173 -0.73 -5.14 -14.78
N ALA A 174 -1.50 -6.01 -14.11
CA ALA A 174 -2.40 -5.62 -13.04
C ALA A 174 -1.66 -5.16 -11.77
N GLY A 175 -0.35 -5.45 -11.66
CA GLY A 175 0.48 -5.22 -10.50
C GLY A 175 0.18 -6.16 -9.33
N TYR A 176 -0.35 -7.35 -9.61
CA TYR A 176 -0.56 -8.40 -8.60
C TYR A 176 0.65 -9.30 -8.43
N LEU A 177 1.40 -9.51 -9.51
CA LEU A 177 2.65 -10.26 -9.55
C LEU A 177 3.81 -9.33 -9.93
N LYS A 178 5.02 -9.67 -9.51
CA LYS A 178 6.26 -8.97 -9.85
C LYS A 178 6.89 -9.58 -11.09
N VAL A 179 7.44 -8.74 -11.95
CA VAL A 179 8.16 -9.20 -13.13
C VAL A 179 9.48 -9.84 -12.69
N PRO A 180 9.83 -11.05 -13.18
CA PRO A 180 11.10 -11.69 -12.85
C PRO A 180 12.29 -10.80 -13.19
N GLY A 181 13.13 -10.50 -12.20
CA GLY A 181 14.35 -9.69 -12.38
C GLY A 181 14.19 -8.19 -12.07
N GLU A 182 12.99 -7.71 -11.74
CA GLU A 182 12.82 -6.40 -11.11
C GLU A 182 13.16 -6.48 -9.62
N THR A 183 14.44 -6.36 -9.29
CA THR A 183 14.83 -5.98 -7.93
C THR A 183 14.39 -4.54 -7.69
N HIS A 184 13.57 -4.30 -6.67
CA HIS A 184 13.32 -2.95 -6.18
C HIS A 184 14.67 -2.24 -5.95
N PRO A 185 14.82 -0.95 -6.29
CA PRO A 185 15.97 -0.20 -5.85
C PRO A 185 15.94 -0.12 -4.32
N THR A 186 16.72 -0.99 -3.68
CA THR A 186 17.17 -0.80 -2.31
C THR A 186 17.66 0.63 -2.18
N GLN A 187 17.05 1.38 -1.28
CA GLN A 187 17.62 2.63 -0.78
C GLN A 187 18.92 2.29 -0.03
N GLN A 188 20.00 2.09 -0.76
CA GLN A 188 21.36 2.13 -0.24
C GLN A 188 22.32 2.54 -1.36
N ALA A 189 23.13 3.52 -1.01
CA ALA A 189 24.00 4.29 -1.87
C ALA A 189 25.00 3.42 -2.66
N GLY A 190 25.23 3.79 -3.93
CA GLY A 190 26.43 3.39 -4.65
C GLY A 190 26.23 2.87 -6.08
N GLY A 191 26.00 3.80 -7.01
CA GLY A 191 26.55 3.75 -8.37
C GLY A 191 26.02 2.69 -9.36
N SER A 192 25.13 3.11 -10.25
CA SER A 192 25.22 2.75 -11.67
C SER A 192 24.61 3.83 -12.55
N LYS A 193 25.30 4.11 -13.66
CA LYS A 193 24.94 5.09 -14.68
C LYS A 193 23.69 4.64 -15.44
N GLY A 194 22.67 5.50 -15.46
CA GLY A 194 21.55 5.42 -16.40
C GLY A 194 20.51 6.49 -16.16
N LEU A 195 20.58 7.57 -16.95
CA LEU A 195 19.59 8.64 -17.15
C LEU A 195 19.29 9.51 -15.91
N GLY A 196 20.17 10.48 -15.70
CA GLY A 196 20.11 11.36 -14.56
C GLY A 196 18.91 12.31 -14.58
N LEU A 197 18.25 12.43 -13.43
CA LEU A 197 17.81 13.73 -12.94
C LEU A 197 17.31 13.70 -11.48
N GLU A 198 18.14 13.46 -10.47
CA GLU A 198 17.65 13.64 -9.08
C GLU A 198 18.65 14.38 -8.18
N THR A 199 19.06 15.57 -8.61
CA THR A 199 19.41 16.63 -7.65
C THR A 199 18.21 17.55 -7.49
N LEU A 200 18.02 18.07 -6.27
CA LEU A 200 16.99 19.09 -5.99
C LEU A 200 17.09 20.27 -6.97
N ASP A 201 18.30 20.61 -7.40
CA ASP A 201 18.54 21.70 -8.35
C ASP A 201 18.01 21.37 -9.75
N ASN A 202 18.18 20.13 -10.21
CA ASN A 202 17.63 19.72 -11.49
C ASN A 202 16.10 19.63 -11.47
N CYS A 203 15.53 19.16 -10.35
CA CYS A 203 14.08 19.16 -10.16
C CYS A 203 13.52 20.59 -10.16
N ARG A 204 14.18 21.53 -9.47
CA ARG A 204 13.80 22.96 -9.49
C ARG A 204 13.89 23.57 -10.89
N LYS A 205 14.94 23.24 -11.63
CA LYS A 205 15.13 23.71 -13.00
C LYS A 205 14.02 23.20 -13.91
N ALA A 206 13.77 21.89 -13.90
CA ALA A 206 12.69 21.27 -14.68
C ALA A 206 11.31 21.82 -14.31
N HIS A 207 11.06 22.04 -13.02
CA HIS A 207 9.83 22.67 -12.54
C HIS A 207 9.68 24.11 -13.07
N SER A 208 10.76 24.89 -13.10
CA SER A 208 10.76 26.25 -13.64
C SER A 208 10.47 26.26 -15.14
N GLU A 209 11.13 25.39 -15.91
CA GLU A 209 10.92 25.27 -17.36
C GLU A 209 9.48 24.85 -17.68
N LEU A 210 8.96 23.84 -16.97
CA LEU A 210 7.58 23.40 -17.10
C LEU A 210 6.58 24.51 -16.76
N SER A 211 6.83 25.27 -15.68
CA SER A 211 5.97 26.38 -15.25
C SER A 211 5.91 27.50 -16.30
N GLN A 212 7.03 27.78 -16.98
CA GLN A 212 7.06 28.77 -18.05
C GLN A 212 6.26 28.29 -19.27
N GLU A 213 6.38 27.02 -19.62
CA GLU A 213 5.67 26.45 -20.76
C GLU A 213 4.15 26.40 -20.52
N VAL A 214 3.72 26.05 -19.31
CA VAL A 214 2.30 26.11 -18.91
C VAL A 214 1.75 27.53 -19.06
N ARG A 215 2.47 28.56 -18.59
CA ARG A 215 2.04 29.97 -18.76
C ARG A 215 1.94 30.37 -20.23
N ARG A 216 2.90 29.94 -21.06
CA ARG A 216 2.92 30.20 -22.49
C ARG A 216 1.70 29.59 -23.19
N LEU A 217 1.40 28.33 -22.89
CA LEU A 217 0.26 27.60 -23.45
C LEU A 217 -1.07 28.19 -22.98
N THR A 218 -1.19 28.55 -21.69
CA THR A 218 -2.36 29.25 -21.16
C THR A 218 -2.61 30.57 -21.89
N SER A 219 -1.58 31.38 -22.12
CA SER A 219 -1.70 32.63 -22.90
C SER A 219 -2.17 32.40 -24.34
N LEU A 220 -1.70 31.33 -25.00
CA LEU A 220 -2.17 30.98 -26.33
C LEU A 220 -3.63 30.52 -26.34
N LEU A 221 -4.03 29.71 -25.36
CA LEU A 221 -5.41 29.27 -25.22
C LEU A 221 -6.34 30.47 -25.00
N ASP A 222 -5.94 31.43 -24.17
CA ASP A 222 -6.70 32.67 -23.93
C ASP A 222 -6.79 33.54 -25.19
N GLN A 223 -5.70 33.71 -25.94
CA GLN A 223 -5.69 34.44 -27.21
C GLN A 223 -6.63 33.84 -28.26
N HIS A 224 -6.79 32.52 -28.25
CA HIS A 224 -7.68 31.80 -29.16
C HIS A 224 -9.08 31.55 -28.58
N GLY A 225 -9.41 32.09 -27.40
CA GLY A 225 -10.73 31.95 -26.76
C GLY A 225 -11.07 30.53 -26.33
N ILE A 226 -10.07 29.68 -26.10
CA ILE A 226 -10.24 28.26 -25.73
C ILE A 226 -10.31 28.17 -24.20
N SER A 227 -11.50 27.83 -23.69
CA SER A 227 -11.73 27.66 -22.24
C SER A 227 -10.90 26.49 -21.68
N HIS A 228 -10.11 26.75 -20.64
CA HIS A 228 -9.32 25.74 -19.93
C HIS A 228 -9.40 25.95 -18.41
N THR A 229 -9.42 24.87 -17.64
CA THR A 229 -9.45 24.94 -16.16
C THR A 229 -8.04 24.95 -15.59
N GLN A 230 -7.67 26.02 -14.87
CA GLN A 230 -6.38 26.18 -14.22
C GLN A 230 -6.27 25.26 -12.98
N PRO A 231 -5.18 24.47 -12.82
CA PRO A 231 -4.91 23.76 -11.57
C PRO A 231 -4.59 24.77 -10.45
N THR A 232 -5.30 24.68 -9.34
CA THR A 232 -5.14 25.56 -8.18
C THR A 232 -3.78 25.32 -7.50
N GLU A 233 -2.86 26.28 -7.60
CA GLU A 233 -1.68 26.35 -6.75
C GLU A 233 -2.13 26.58 -5.30
N ILE A 234 -1.73 25.68 -4.39
CA ILE A 234 -1.93 25.84 -2.95
C ILE A 234 -1.01 26.98 -2.48
N ALA A 235 -1.56 28.19 -2.38
CA ALA A 235 -0.87 29.31 -1.77
C ALA A 235 -0.71 29.05 -0.26
N HIS A 236 0.52 28.75 0.15
CA HIS A 236 0.96 28.84 1.53
C HIS A 236 0.70 30.26 2.05
N SER A 237 -0.27 30.39 2.96
CA SER A 237 -0.43 31.61 3.75
C SER A 237 0.73 31.73 4.74
N LYS A 238 1.61 32.70 4.50
CA LYS A 238 2.45 33.29 5.55
C LYS A 238 2.15 34.79 5.64
N HIS A 239 1.97 35.18 6.90
CA HIS A 239 2.31 36.46 7.52
C HIS A 239 1.15 37.42 7.85
N LEU A 240 0.75 37.41 9.12
CA LEU A 240 0.46 38.64 9.86
C LEU A 240 1.17 38.56 11.21
N GLY A 241 2.15 39.46 11.40
CA GLY A 241 2.97 39.53 12.60
C GLY A 241 2.33 40.39 13.70
N GLN A 242 2.61 39.98 14.93
CA GLN A 242 2.89 40.78 16.13
C GLN A 242 1.99 41.98 16.46
N GLN A 243 1.22 41.84 17.54
CA GLN A 243 1.24 42.81 18.65
C GLN A 243 1.08 42.08 19.99
N VAL A 244 2.02 42.33 20.91
CA VAL A 244 1.91 42.09 22.36
C VAL A 244 1.47 43.41 23.00
N PRO A 245 0.58 43.38 24.01
CA PRO A 245 0.91 44.13 25.22
C PRO A 245 0.65 43.35 26.51
N THR A 246 1.61 43.49 27.42
CA THR A 246 1.60 43.10 28.84
C THR A 246 0.90 44.19 29.67
N GLY A 247 0.11 43.83 30.69
CA GLY A 247 -0.29 44.75 31.77
C GLY A 247 -1.61 44.41 32.50
N ALA A 248 -1.54 44.28 33.82
CA ALA A 248 -2.59 43.93 34.80
C ALA A 248 -3.86 44.81 34.74
N THR A 249 -5.06 44.43 35.23
CA THR A 249 -5.42 44.27 36.66
C THR A 249 -6.83 43.67 36.81
N SER A 250 -7.04 42.94 37.92
CA SER A 250 -8.29 42.49 38.57
C SER A 250 -9.60 43.21 38.24
N GLU A 251 -10.66 42.44 37.94
CA GLU A 251 -11.96 42.64 38.59
C GLU A 251 -12.83 41.37 38.56
N GLN A 252 -13.47 41.14 39.70
CA GLN A 252 -14.17 39.95 40.14
C GLN A 252 -15.66 40.25 40.14
N LEU A 253 -16.48 39.50 39.38
CA LEU A 253 -17.92 39.43 39.63
C LEU A 253 -18.44 37.99 39.50
N ARG A 254 -19.36 37.70 40.41
CA ARG A 254 -19.77 36.41 40.96
C ARG A 254 -21.23 36.11 40.58
N GLY A 255 -21.55 34.81 40.48
CA GLY A 255 -22.89 34.21 40.69
C GLY A 255 -23.46 33.57 39.43
N ASP A 256 -23.95 32.33 39.37
CA ASP A 256 -24.16 31.24 40.33
C ASP A 256 -24.27 29.91 39.52
N PRO A 257 -23.98 28.73 40.12
CA PRO A 257 -24.16 27.43 39.47
C PRO A 257 -25.54 26.81 39.79
N GLY A 258 -26.35 26.57 38.75
CA GLY A 258 -27.62 25.85 38.87
C GLY A 258 -27.44 24.34 39.03
N LEU A 259 -28.04 23.82 40.10
CA LEU A 259 -27.92 22.48 40.67
C LEU A 259 -28.55 21.34 39.85
N ARG A 260 -27.93 20.16 40.02
CA ARG A 260 -28.51 18.82 39.87
C ARG A 260 -29.78 18.64 40.70
N GLY A 261 -30.73 17.88 40.16
CA GLY A 261 -31.76 17.17 40.92
C GLY A 261 -32.16 15.87 40.23
N ASN A 262 -31.75 14.73 40.80
CA ASN A 262 -32.32 13.39 40.55
C ASN A 262 -33.79 13.37 41.01
N THR A 263 -34.66 12.59 40.36
CA THR A 263 -35.25 11.34 40.89
C THR A 263 -36.43 10.84 40.04
N LEU A 264 -36.53 9.50 40.02
CA LEU A 264 -37.65 8.62 39.67
C LEU A 264 -37.95 8.36 38.19
#